data_AF-A0AA38PGX6-F1
#
_entry.id   AF-A0AA38PGX6-F1
#
_cell.length_a   1.000
_cell.length_b   1.000
_cell.length_c   1.000
_cell.angle_alpha   90.00
_cell.angle_beta   90.00
_cell.angle_gamma   90.00
#
_symmetry.space_group_name_H-M   'P 1'
#
loop_
_entity.id
_entity.type
_entity.pdbx_description
1 polymer ?
#
loop_
_entity_poly.entity_id
_entity_poly.type
_entity_poly.pdbx_seq_one_letter_code
_entity_poly.pdbx_strand_id
1 'polypeptide(L)'
;MTPPGLALLFRLVLPQIFCTLCVYVAFEALENRWGTYSATARYSIFLCAFLLRPFWIIFLARPCTTIFNAYRASVKGAILPPLVEGSSSEVIASVMRSFGDGYIGEGYLDWARKYGNTYLYQAYNEIRVCSQSKSTFSCINIVFA
;
A
#
# COMPACT_ATOMS: atom_id res chain seq x y z
N MET A 1 -21.51 3.23 10.66
CA MET A 1 -20.10 2.98 10.30
C MET A 1 -19.91 1.48 10.20
N THR A 2 -20.08 0.90 9.02
CA THR A 2 -19.80 -0.52 8.78
C THR A 2 -18.28 -0.71 8.80
N PRO A 3 -17.75 -1.68 9.57
CA PRO A 3 -16.31 -1.87 9.67
C PRO A 3 -15.73 -2.10 8.27
N PRO A 4 -14.62 -1.45 7.90
CA PRO A 4 -14.07 -1.47 6.55
C PRO A 4 -13.63 -2.87 6.07
N GLY A 5 -13.68 -3.88 6.94
CA GLY A 5 -13.28 -5.26 6.67
C GLY A 5 -14.01 -5.90 5.49
N LEU A 6 -15.35 -5.91 5.47
CA LEU A 6 -16.10 -6.62 4.42
C LEU A 6 -15.97 -5.94 3.05
N ALA A 7 -16.05 -4.61 2.99
CA ALA A 7 -15.89 -3.87 1.75
C ALA A 7 -14.47 -4.04 1.16
N LEU A 8 -13.44 -4.04 2.02
CA LEU A 8 -12.07 -4.37 1.60
C LEU A 8 -11.96 -5.80 1.10
N LEU A 9 -12.59 -6.75 1.78
CA LEU A 9 -12.54 -8.16 1.43
C LEU A 9 -13.19 -8.39 0.06
N PHE A 10 -14.36 -7.81 -0.21
CA PHE A 10 -14.97 -7.86 -1.54
C PHE A 10 -14.11 -7.18 -2.62
N ARG A 11 -13.54 -6.01 -2.33
CA ARG A 11 -12.68 -5.27 -3.27
C ARG A 11 -11.38 -6.03 -3.58
N LEU A 12 -10.89 -6.85 -2.65
CA LEU A 12 -9.71 -7.70 -2.85
C LEU A 12 -10.06 -9.02 -3.55
N VAL A 13 -11.12 -9.70 -3.10
CA VAL A 13 -11.50 -11.06 -3.51
C VAL A 13 -12.18 -11.08 -4.87
N LEU A 14 -13.06 -10.12 -5.20
CA LEU A 14 -13.72 -10.08 -6.50
C LEU A 14 -12.71 -10.13 -7.66
N PRO A 15 -11.72 -9.21 -7.73
CA PRO A 15 -10.74 -9.27 -8.81
C PRO A 15 -9.79 -10.47 -8.71
N GLN A 16 -9.69 -11.17 -7.56
CA GLN A 16 -8.99 -12.46 -7.47
C GLN A 16 -9.74 -13.52 -8.27
N ILE A 17 -11.05 -13.63 -7.99
CA ILE A 17 -11.94 -14.61 -8.61
C ILE A 17 -11.99 -14.38 -10.12
N PHE A 18 -12.11 -13.13 -10.56
CA PHE A 18 -12.07 -12.79 -11.98
C PHE A 18 -10.74 -13.18 -12.63
N CYS A 19 -9.60 -12.90 -12.02
CA CYS A 19 -8.30 -13.32 -12.56
C CYS A 19 -8.20 -14.85 -12.69
N THR A 20 -8.60 -15.61 -11.66
CA THR A 20 -8.57 -17.08 -11.71
C THR A 20 -9.51 -17.65 -12.76
N LEU A 21 -10.70 -17.03 -12.93
CA LEU A 21 -11.70 -17.46 -13.89
C LEU A 21 -11.24 -17.14 -15.33
N CYS A 22 -10.64 -15.98 -15.56
CA CYS A 22 -10.02 -15.63 -16.85
C CYS A 22 -8.89 -16.60 -17.23
N VAL A 23 -8.02 -16.94 -16.28
CA VAL A 23 -6.94 -17.93 -16.52
C VAL A 23 -7.51 -19.30 -16.83
N TYR A 24 -8.57 -19.72 -16.11
CA TYR A 24 -9.24 -20.98 -16.37
C TYR A 24 -9.85 -21.05 -17.78
N VAL A 25 -10.63 -20.03 -18.16
CA VAL A 25 -11.27 -19.95 -19.49
C VAL A 25 -10.22 -19.88 -20.60
N ALA A 26 -9.16 -19.10 -20.42
CA ALA A 26 -8.05 -19.04 -21.37
C ALA A 26 -7.38 -20.40 -21.53
N PHE A 27 -7.23 -21.15 -20.43
CA PHE A 27 -6.63 -22.47 -20.45
C PHE A 27 -7.53 -23.51 -21.15
N GLU A 28 -8.83 -23.50 -20.87
CA GLU A 28 -9.82 -24.38 -21.53
C GLU A 28 -9.86 -24.11 -23.04
N ALA A 29 -9.82 -22.84 -23.45
CA ALA A 29 -9.73 -22.45 -24.85
C ALA A 29 -8.43 -22.92 -25.52
N LEU A 30 -7.31 -22.93 -24.79
CA LEU A 30 -6.01 -23.40 -25.28
C LEU A 30 -5.95 -24.93 -25.40
N GLU A 31 -6.52 -25.64 -24.43
CA GLU A 31 -6.61 -27.10 -24.42
C GLU A 31 -7.41 -27.63 -25.61
N ASN A 32 -8.55 -27.00 -25.91
CA ASN A 32 -9.37 -27.31 -27.09
C ASN A 32 -8.63 -27.10 -28.41
N ARG A 33 -7.60 -26.24 -28.45
CA ARG A 33 -6.82 -25.99 -29.66
C ARG A 33 -5.62 -26.91 -29.82
N TRP A 34 -4.88 -27.21 -28.75
CA TRP A 34 -3.53 -27.80 -28.86
C TRP A 34 -3.39 -29.22 -28.31
N GLY A 35 -4.42 -29.77 -27.67
CA GLY A 35 -4.45 -31.18 -27.29
C GLY A 35 -3.50 -31.54 -26.12
N THR A 36 -4.10 -32.02 -25.04
CA THR A 36 -3.48 -32.70 -23.88
C THR A 36 -2.29 -32.00 -23.22
N TYR A 37 -2.61 -31.00 -22.38
CA TYR A 37 -1.76 -30.65 -21.25
C TYR A 37 -1.92 -31.66 -20.12
N SER A 38 -0.79 -32.18 -19.62
CA SER A 38 -0.72 -33.04 -18.43
C SER A 38 -1.43 -32.39 -17.25
N ALA A 39 -2.17 -33.19 -16.46
CA ALA A 39 -2.89 -32.73 -15.28
C ALA A 39 -1.98 -31.94 -14.31
N THR A 40 -0.71 -32.33 -14.20
CA THR A 40 0.29 -31.66 -13.35
C THR A 40 0.54 -30.22 -13.76
N ALA A 41 0.52 -29.91 -15.07
CA ALA A 41 0.72 -28.56 -15.59
C ALA A 41 -0.49 -27.66 -15.29
N ARG A 42 -1.70 -28.22 -15.24
CA ARG A 42 -2.91 -27.45 -14.89
C ARG A 42 -2.86 -26.96 -13.45
N TYR A 43 -2.55 -27.88 -12.53
CA TYR A 43 -2.48 -27.54 -11.11
C TYR A 43 -1.35 -26.57 -10.78
N SER A 44 -0.18 -26.69 -11.44
CA SER A 44 0.93 -25.76 -11.22
C SER A 44 0.59 -24.34 -11.70
N ILE A 45 -0.04 -24.18 -12.87
CA ILE A 45 -0.46 -22.88 -13.38
C ILE A 45 -1.51 -22.25 -12.47
N PHE A 46 -2.48 -23.03 -11.98
CA PHE A 46 -3.48 -22.56 -11.02
C PHE A 46 -2.86 -22.09 -9.70
N LEU A 47 -1.93 -22.88 -9.14
CA LEU A 47 -1.18 -22.49 -7.94
C LEU A 47 -0.38 -21.21 -8.16
N CYS A 48 0.31 -21.10 -9.29
CA CYS A 48 1.05 -19.90 -9.66
C CYS A 48 0.11 -18.69 -9.78
N ALA A 49 -1.02 -18.81 -10.48
CA ALA A 49 -1.98 -17.71 -10.64
C ALA A 49 -2.58 -17.27 -9.29
N PHE A 50 -2.85 -18.23 -8.40
CA PHE A 50 -3.38 -17.94 -7.06
C PHE A 50 -2.35 -17.24 -6.16
N LEU A 51 -1.08 -17.65 -6.22
CA LEU A 51 0.00 -17.10 -5.38
C LEU A 51 0.61 -15.81 -5.94
N LEU A 52 0.53 -15.58 -7.25
CA LEU A 52 1.10 -14.38 -7.88
C LEU A 52 0.47 -13.09 -7.33
N ARG A 53 -0.82 -13.13 -7.02
CA ARG A 53 -1.59 -11.97 -6.56
C ARG A 53 -1.24 -11.53 -5.12
N PRO A 54 -1.24 -12.41 -4.09
CA PRO A 54 -0.75 -12.03 -2.77
C PRO A 54 0.73 -11.65 -2.83
N PHE A 55 1.54 -12.33 -3.66
CA PHE A 55 2.93 -11.96 -3.86
C PHE A 55 3.08 -10.53 -4.41
N TRP A 56 2.32 -10.17 -5.45
CA TRP A 56 2.31 -8.82 -6.01
C TRP A 56 1.90 -7.76 -4.98
N ILE A 57 0.84 -8.01 -4.21
CA ILE A 57 0.33 -7.06 -3.21
C ILE A 57 1.35 -6.85 -2.08
N ILE A 58 1.98 -7.92 -1.60
CA ILE A 58 2.90 -7.86 -0.46
C ILE A 58 4.25 -7.25 -0.89
N PHE A 59 4.80 -7.68 -2.02
CA PHE A 59 6.18 -7.33 -2.40
C PHE A 59 6.28 -6.19 -3.40
N LEU A 60 5.39 -6.11 -4.39
CA LEU A 60 5.53 -5.18 -5.51
C LEU A 60 4.65 -3.93 -5.40
N ALA A 61 3.49 -4.00 -4.74
CA ALA A 61 2.57 -2.87 -4.68
C ALA A 61 3.22 -1.63 -4.04
N ARG A 62 3.94 -1.79 -2.92
CA ARG A 62 4.62 -0.67 -2.23
C ARG A 62 5.65 0.03 -3.13
N PRO A 63 6.70 -0.62 -3.63
CA PRO A 63 7.70 0.05 -4.46
C PRO A 63 7.10 0.62 -5.76
N CYS A 64 6.17 -0.09 -6.40
CA CYS A 64 5.52 0.41 -7.61
C CYS A 64 4.74 1.70 -7.34
N THR A 65 3.95 1.77 -6.25
CA THR A 65 3.21 3.00 -5.92
C THR A 65 4.13 4.17 -5.62
N THR A 66 5.24 3.95 -4.91
CA THR A 66 6.24 5.01 -4.65
C THR A 66 6.85 5.54 -5.94
N ILE A 67 7.24 4.66 -6.86
CA ILE A 67 7.82 5.05 -8.16
C ILE A 67 6.80 5.84 -8.99
N PHE A 68 5.56 5.34 -9.09
CA PHE A 68 4.50 6.04 -9.83
C PHE A 68 4.14 7.39 -9.22
N ASN A 69 4.15 7.50 -7.89
CA ASN A 69 3.90 8.76 -7.19
C ASN A 69 5.04 9.76 -7.41
N ALA A 70 6.30 9.31 -7.37
CA ALA A 70 7.44 10.15 -7.69
C ALA A 70 7.37 10.67 -9.14
N TYR A 71 6.99 9.81 -10.08
CA TYR A 71 6.78 10.20 -11.48
C TYR A 71 5.63 11.21 -11.63
N ARG A 72 4.48 10.98 -10.99
CA ARG A 72 3.34 11.92 -11.04
C ARG A 72 3.67 13.26 -10.40
N ALA A 73 4.48 13.26 -9.34
CA ALA A 73 4.94 14.49 -8.69
C ALA A 73 5.88 15.28 -9.63
N SER A 74 6.84 14.61 -10.28
CA SER A 74 7.78 15.26 -11.19
C SER A 74 7.08 15.87 -12.42
N VAL A 75 6.07 15.19 -12.99
CA VAL A 75 5.26 15.73 -14.09
C VAL A 75 4.53 17.02 -13.71
N LYS A 76 4.18 17.19 -12.44
CA LYS A 76 3.52 18.40 -11.92
C LYS A 76 4.51 19.44 -11.38
N GLY A 77 5.82 19.22 -11.50
CA GLY A 77 6.85 20.08 -10.92
C GLY A 77 6.85 20.09 -9.39
N ALA A 78 6.22 19.09 -8.75
CA ALA A 78 6.17 18.95 -7.30
C ALA A 78 7.26 18.00 -6.81
N ILE A 79 7.85 18.32 -5.66
CA ILE A 79 8.80 17.44 -4.96
C ILE A 79 8.00 16.61 -3.96
N LEU A 80 8.17 15.28 -4.01
CA LEU A 80 7.55 14.39 -3.03
C LEU A 80 8.18 14.64 -1.65
N PRO A 81 7.40 14.85 -0.59
CA PRO A 81 7.95 15.01 0.75
C PRO A 81 8.76 13.77 1.16
N PRO A 82 9.77 13.91 2.04
CA PRO A 82 10.50 12.77 2.59
C PRO A 82 9.58 11.91 3.45
N LEU A 83 9.75 10.59 3.35
CA LEU A 83 9.11 9.61 4.24
C LEU A 83 9.96 9.44 5.49
N VAL A 84 9.33 9.57 6.67
CA VAL A 84 9.95 9.29 7.96
C VAL A 84 10.46 7.86 7.96
N GLU A 85 11.74 7.70 8.28
CA GLU A 85 12.39 6.40 8.36
C GLU A 85 11.89 5.65 9.60
N GLY A 86 11.48 4.40 9.42
CA GLY A 86 11.05 3.54 10.51
C GLY A 86 10.01 2.52 10.09
N SER A 87 9.88 1.46 10.87
CA SER A 87 8.74 0.55 10.74
C SER A 87 7.45 1.26 11.18
N SER A 88 6.31 0.91 10.58
CA SER A 88 5.04 1.52 10.96
C SER A 88 4.71 1.36 12.45
N SER A 89 5.14 0.26 13.07
CA SER A 89 5.03 0.02 14.52
C SER A 89 5.89 0.97 15.34
N GLU A 90 7.10 1.29 14.88
CA GLU A 90 8.02 2.19 15.56
C GLU A 90 7.54 3.64 15.51
N VAL A 91 7.03 4.06 14.34
CA VAL A 91 6.40 5.37 14.13
C VAL A 91 5.18 5.55 15.04
N ILE A 92 4.39 4.49 15.23
CA ILE A 92 3.23 4.55 16.13
C ILE A 92 3.68 4.49 17.59
N ALA A 93 4.69 3.68 17.92
CA ALA A 93 5.23 3.62 19.27
C ALA A 93 5.82 4.96 19.71
N SER A 94 6.51 5.68 18.82
CA SER A 94 7.03 7.02 19.12
C SER A 94 5.90 8.02 19.36
N VAL A 95 4.84 7.98 18.54
CA VAL A 95 3.65 8.82 18.74
C VAL A 95 2.95 8.48 20.05
N MET A 96 2.77 7.19 20.37
CA MET A 96 2.15 6.74 21.61
C MET A 96 2.96 7.12 22.85
N ARG A 97 4.29 7.12 22.76
CA ARG A 97 5.16 7.64 23.85
C ARG A 97 4.90 9.13 24.09
N SER A 98 4.80 9.94 23.04
CA SER A 98 4.47 11.37 23.16
C SER A 98 3.08 11.63 23.76
N PHE A 99 2.13 10.71 23.62
CA PHE A 99 0.85 10.79 24.33
C PHE A 99 0.99 10.52 25.84
N GLY A 100 1.89 9.60 26.24
CA GLY A 100 2.14 9.27 27.65
C GLY A 100 2.83 10.40 28.43
N ASP A 101 3.73 11.13 27.77
CA ASP A 101 4.50 12.23 28.36
C ASP A 101 3.73 13.57 28.42
N GLY A 102 2.46 13.58 27.99
CA GLY A 102 1.56 14.74 28.08
C GLY A 102 1.76 15.80 26.98
N TYR A 103 2.76 15.64 26.11
CA TYR A 103 3.02 16.56 25.00
C TYR A 103 3.01 15.83 23.65
N ILE A 104 1.81 15.77 23.06
CA ILE A 104 1.51 15.06 21.80
C ILE A 104 2.36 15.58 20.62
N GLY A 105 2.99 16.76 20.74
CA GLY A 105 3.78 17.39 19.70
C GLY A 105 5.26 16.99 19.62
N GLU A 106 5.85 16.34 20.63
CA GLU A 106 7.31 16.15 20.67
C GLU A 106 7.82 15.26 19.54
N GLY A 107 7.19 14.09 19.32
CA GLY A 107 7.58 13.19 18.23
C GLY A 107 7.43 13.85 16.85
N TYR A 108 6.36 14.64 16.65
CA TYR A 108 6.14 15.38 15.41
C TYR A 108 7.12 16.54 15.22
N LEU A 109 7.55 17.19 16.31
CA LEU A 109 8.54 18.27 16.29
C LEU A 109 9.92 17.73 15.93
N ASP A 110 10.30 16.57 16.47
CA ASP A 110 11.58 15.93 16.15
C ASP A 110 11.63 15.47 14.69
N TRP A 111 10.51 14.95 14.17
CA TRP A 111 10.40 14.67 12.73
C TRP A 111 10.44 15.94 11.89
N ALA A 112 9.81 17.04 12.32
CA ALA A 112 9.90 18.31 11.62
C ALA A 112 11.34 18.86 11.59
N ARG A 113 12.11 18.67 12.67
CA ARG A 113 13.53 19.04 12.73
C ARG A 113 14.38 18.17 11.80
N LYS A 114 14.12 16.87 11.71
CA LYS A 114 14.92 15.92 10.92
C LYS A 114 14.58 15.97 9.42
N TYR A 115 13.30 16.03 9.07
CA TYR A 115 12.81 15.88 7.70
C TYR A 115 12.28 17.20 7.09
N GLY A 116 12.23 18.28 7.88
CA GLY A 116 11.74 19.59 7.47
C GLY A 116 10.24 19.79 7.74
N ASN A 117 9.70 20.94 7.31
CA ASN A 117 8.32 21.33 7.64
C ASN A 117 7.23 20.44 7.05
N THR A 118 7.52 19.67 5.99
CA THR A 118 6.55 18.77 5.35
C THR A 118 7.16 17.39 5.19
N TYR A 119 6.52 16.39 5.78
CA TYR A 119 6.99 15.00 5.74
C TYR A 119 5.81 14.03 5.67
N LEU A 120 6.10 12.83 5.21
CA LEU A 120 5.18 11.70 5.18
C LEU A 120 5.52 10.74 6.32
N TYR A 121 4.54 10.16 6.99
CA TYR A 121 4.79 9.00 7.85
C TYR A 121 3.75 7.92 7.60
N GLN A 122 4.14 6.65 7.82
CA GLN A 122 3.28 5.50 7.59
C GLN A 122 2.79 4.92 8.92
N ALA A 123 1.49 5.05 9.19
CA ALA A 123 0.80 4.38 10.28
C ALA A 123 0.06 3.15 9.74
N TYR A 124 0.64 1.97 9.93
CA TYR A 124 0.20 0.70 9.35
C TYR A 124 0.00 0.76 7.83
N ASN A 125 -1.25 0.83 7.38
CA ASN A 125 -1.63 0.90 5.96
C ASN A 125 -2.00 2.32 5.51
N GLU A 126 -1.98 3.29 6.42
CA GLU A 126 -2.26 4.69 6.11
C GLU A 126 -0.95 5.48 5.99
N ILE A 127 -0.83 6.23 4.90
CA ILE A 127 0.23 7.22 4.74
C ILE A 127 -0.37 8.59 5.03
N ARG A 128 0.23 9.31 5.97
CA ARG A 128 -0.19 10.65 6.38
C ARG A 128 0.84 11.66 5.94
N VAL A 129 0.39 12.74 5.31
CA VAL A 129 1.22 13.93 5.11
C VAL A 129 1.01 14.83 6.30
N CYS A 130 2.09 15.23 6.94
CA CYS A 130 2.06 16.28 7.94
C CYS A 130 2.82 17.49 7.43
N SER A 131 2.20 18.65 7.64
CA SER A 131 2.81 19.93 7.37
C SER A 131 2.69 20.81 8.61
N GLN A 132 3.80 21.43 8.99
CA GLN A 132 3.86 22.36 10.10
C GLN A 132 4.08 23.78 9.55
N SER A 133 3.09 24.64 9.80
CA SER A 133 3.20 26.08 9.63
C SER A 133 3.36 26.75 11.00
N LYS A 134 3.81 28.01 11.03
CA LYS A 134 4.22 28.78 12.22
C LYS A 134 3.23 28.73 13.40
N SER A 135 1.95 28.46 13.14
CA SER A 135 0.89 28.39 14.16
C SER A 135 -0.08 27.21 13.96
N THR A 136 0.15 26.33 12.99
CA THR A 136 -0.82 25.28 12.64
C THR A 136 -0.10 24.01 12.23
N PHE A 137 -0.42 22.93 12.93
CA PHE A 137 -0.03 21.58 12.58
C PHE A 137 -1.22 20.91 11.87
N SER A 138 -1.01 20.44 10.65
CA SER A 138 -2.05 19.76 9.87
C SER A 138 -1.51 18.43 9.36
N CYS A 139 -2.17 17.33 9.72
CA CYS A 139 -1.93 16.03 9.13
C CYS A 139 -3.16 15.60 8.33
N ILE A 140 -2.95 15.35 7.04
CA ILE A 140 -3.99 14.92 6.11
C ILE A 140 -3.73 13.45 5.77
N ASN A 141 -4.80 12.64 5.86
CA ASN A 141 -4.78 11.28 5.36
C ASN A 141 -4.74 11.31 3.83
N ILE A 142 -3.68 10.74 3.23
CA ILE A 142 -3.73 10.43 1.81
C ILE A 142 -4.34 9.04 1.67
N VAL A 143 -5.62 9.01 1.34
CA VAL A 143 -6.24 7.80 0.79
C VAL A 143 -5.84 7.74 -0.68
N PHE A 144 -4.76 7.00 -0.97
CA PHE A 144 -4.44 6.66 -2.35
C PHE A 144 -5.52 5.68 -2.86
N ALA A 145 -6.46 6.21 -3.64
CA ALA A 145 -7.58 5.47 -4.24
C ALA A 145 -7.14 4.58 -5.42
#